data_AF-A0A840K7D7-F1
#
_entry.id   AF-A0A840K7D7-F1
#
_cell.length_a   1.000
_cell.length_b   1.000
_cell.length_c   1.000
_cell.angle_alpha   90.00
_cell.angle_beta   90.00
_cell.angle_gamma   90.00
#
_symmetry.space_group_name_H-M   'P 1'
#
loop_
_entity.id
_entity.type
_entity.pdbx_description
1 polymer ?
#
loop_
_entity_poly.entity_id
_entity_poly.type
_entity_poly.pdbx_seq_one_letter_code
_entity_poly.pdbx_strand_id
1 'polypeptide(L)' 'MLKETLKNARKLRKSDLKAITGGNMETFDLSLCGCDCRGVVTGPKECSDHMACLQVYTCGTTES' A
#
# COMPACT_ATOMS: atom_id res chain seq x y z
N MET A 1 -17.33 27.18 7.45
CA MET A 1 -16.93 26.63 6.13
C MET A 1 -17.45 25.22 5.84
N LEU A 2 -17.75 24.35 6.81
CA LEU A 2 -18.22 22.97 6.54
C LEU A 2 -19.57 22.86 5.80
N LYS A 3 -20.44 23.86 5.94
CA LYS A 3 -21.82 23.81 5.43
C LYS A 3 -21.92 23.93 3.91
N GLU A 4 -20.96 24.58 3.26
CA GLU A 4 -21.01 24.84 1.81
C GLU A 4 -20.54 23.62 1.00
N THR A 5 -19.54 22.89 1.49
CA THR A 5 -18.94 21.72 0.82
C THR A 5 -19.82 20.47 0.83
N LEU A 6 -20.81 20.40 1.71
CA LEU A 6 -21.71 19.24 1.84
C LEU A 6 -23.08 19.44 1.18
N LYS A 7 -23.35 20.61 0.58
CA LYS A 7 -24.67 20.94 -0.01
C LYS A 7 -25.11 19.94 -1.09
N ASN A 8 -24.15 19.34 -1.81
CA ASN A 8 -24.39 18.37 -2.87
C ASN A 8 -23.89 16.95 -2.53
N ALA A 9 -23.47 16.72 -1.28
CA ALA A 9 -22.91 15.44 -0.89
C ALA A 9 -24.03 14.40 -0.66
N ARG A 10 -23.96 13.26 -1.34
CA ARG A 10 -24.89 12.14 -1.11
C ARG A 10 -24.56 11.47 0.22
N LYS A 11 -25.50 11.48 1.17
CA LYS A 11 -25.38 10.71 2.41
C LYS A 11 -25.43 9.21 2.09
N LEU A 12 -24.30 8.53 2.24
CA LEU A 12 -24.21 7.08 2.07
C LEU A 12 -24.89 6.36 3.23
N ARG A 13 -25.69 5.34 2.91
CA ARG A 13 -26.25 4.38 3.88
C ARG A 13 -25.26 3.22 4.07
N LYS A 14 -25.46 2.45 5.16
CA LYS A 14 -24.63 1.26 5.45
C LYS A 14 -24.62 0.23 4.31
N SER A 15 -25.72 0.14 3.56
CA SER A 15 -25.82 -0.67 2.34
C SER A 15 -24.88 -0.20 1.23
N ASP A 16 -24.73 1.11 1.08
CA ASP A 16 -23.99 1.73 -0.02
C ASP A 16 -22.48 1.57 0.19
N LEU A 17 -22.03 1.48 1.45
CA LEU A 17 -20.63 1.23 1.80
C LEU A 17 -20.12 -0.11 1.28
N LYS A 18 -20.98 -1.13 1.16
CA LYS A 18 -20.58 -2.46 0.64
C LYS A 18 -20.23 -2.44 -0.84
N ALA A 19 -20.80 -1.50 -1.60
CA ALA A 19 -20.57 -1.35 -3.03
C ALA A 19 -19.38 -0.42 -3.34
N ILE A 20 -18.76 0.17 -2.32
CA ILE A 20 -17.56 0.99 -2.46
C ILE A 20 -16.36 0.06 -2.27
N THR A 21 -15.85 -0.47 -3.38
CA THR A 21 -14.54 -1.11 -3.45
C THR A 21 -13.48 -0.02 -3.64
N GLY A 22 -12.50 0.03 -2.74
CA GLY A 22 -11.36 0.95 -2.82
C GLY A 22 -10.12 0.24 -3.36
N GLY A 23 -9.31 0.98 -4.12
CA GLY A 23 -7.99 0.55 -4.59
C GLY A 23 -8.05 -0.25 -5.90
N ASN A 24 -7.11 0.05 -6.80
CA ASN A 24 -6.78 -0.84 -7.91
C ASN A 24 -6.04 -2.03 -7.30
N MET A 25 -6.79 -3.01 -6.79
CA MET A 25 -6.24 -4.27 -6.31
C MET A 25 -5.96 -5.17 -7.52
N GLU A 26 -5.24 -4.64 -8.51
CA GLU A 26 -4.53 -5.50 -9.44
C GLU A 26 -3.62 -6.35 -8.56
N THR A 27 -3.71 -7.67 -8.74
CA THR A 27 -2.88 -8.63 -8.03
C THR A 27 -1.44 -8.41 -8.48
N PHE A 28 -0.79 -7.45 -7.83
CA PHE A 28 0.61 -7.17 -8.03
C PHE A 28 1.40 -8.32 -7.42
N ASP A 29 2.18 -9.01 -8.26
CA ASP A 29 2.97 -10.14 -7.81
C ASP A 29 4.14 -9.64 -6.95
N LEU A 30 3.96 -9.77 -5.63
CA LEU A 30 4.95 -9.40 -4.63
C LEU A 30 6.24 -10.22 -4.73
N SER A 31 6.24 -11.32 -5.49
CA SER A 31 7.46 -12.10 -5.78
C SER A 31 8.50 -11.32 -6.59
N LEU A 32 8.08 -10.23 -7.25
CA LEU A 32 8.96 -9.31 -7.98
C LEU A 32 9.65 -8.28 -7.06
N CYS A 33 9.26 -8.21 -5.79
CA CYS A 33 9.77 -7.28 -4.82
C CYS A 33 10.78 -7.94 -3.88
N GLY A 34 11.85 -7.21 -3.57
CA GLY A 34 12.85 -7.64 -2.59
C GLY A 34 13.23 -6.52 -1.64
N CYS A 35 14.05 -6.86 -0.66
CA CYS A 35 14.71 -5.89 0.20
C CYS A 35 16.21 -5.99 -0.03
N ASP A 36 16.88 -4.85 -0.17
CA ASP A 36 18.33 -4.80 -0.12
C ASP A 36 18.84 -4.83 1.33
N CYS A 37 20.15 -5.03 1.43
CA CYS A 37 20.95 -5.02 2.65
C CYS A 37 20.82 -3.79 3.56
N ARG A 38 20.27 -2.69 3.03
CA ARG A 38 20.12 -1.40 3.71
C ARG A 38 18.67 -1.16 4.13
N GLY A 39 17.80 -2.16 3.92
CA GLY A 39 16.37 -2.03 4.15
C GLY A 39 15.69 -1.14 3.11
N VAL A 40 16.17 -1.13 1.87
CA VAL A 40 15.54 -0.44 0.74
C VAL A 40 14.77 -1.45 -0.11
N VAL A 41 13.53 -1.12 -0.45
CA VAL A 41 12.71 -1.91 -1.37
C VAL A 41 13.37 -1.93 -2.75
N THR A 42 13.63 -3.11 -3.27
CA THR A 42 14.11 -3.35 -4.64
C THR A 42 12.98 -3.94 -5.47
N GLY A 43 12.90 -3.55 -6.75
CA GLY A 43 11.87 -4.00 -7.68
C GLY A 43 11.09 -2.84 -8.32
N PRO A 44 9.96 -3.14 -8.98
CA PRO A 44 9.08 -2.15 -9.58
C PRO A 44 8.60 -1.09 -8.60
N LYS A 45 8.17 0.08 -9.11
CA LYS A 45 7.80 1.23 -8.28
C LYS A 45 6.63 0.90 -7.34
N GLU A 46 5.75 0.01 -7.77
CA GLU A 46 4.57 -0.46 -7.03
C GLU A 46 4.96 -1.27 -5.78
N CYS A 47 6.19 -1.80 -5.71
CA CYS A 47 6.69 -2.48 -4.51
C CYS A 47 6.73 -1.58 -3.28
N SER A 48 6.99 -0.27 -3.43
CA SER A 48 7.00 0.65 -2.28
C SER A 48 5.61 0.92 -1.72
N ASP A 49 4.57 0.69 -2.52
CA ASP A 49 3.19 0.92 -2.12
C ASP A 49 2.60 -0.31 -1.40
N HIS A 50 3.18 -1.49 -1.61
CA HIS A 50 2.70 -2.76 -1.06
C HIS A 50 3.63 -3.43 -0.04
N MET A 51 4.91 -3.04 0.02
CA MET A 51 5.91 -3.64 0.90
C MET A 51 6.81 -2.57 1.53
N ALA A 52 7.17 -2.77 2.79
CA ALA A 52 8.17 -1.97 3.48
C ALA A 52 9.29 -2.87 4.01
N CYS A 53 10.53 -2.49 3.76
CA CYS A 53 11.70 -3.18 4.29
C CYS A 53 12.08 -2.56 5.63
N LEU A 54 12.36 -3.40 6.62
CA LEU A 54 12.93 -2.91 7.87
C LEU A 54 14.35 -2.37 7.59
N GLN A 55 14.69 -1.24 8.20
CA GLN A 55 16.02 -0.60 8.14
C GLN A 55 17.08 -1.36 8.94
N VAL A 56 17.03 -2.69 8.95
CA VAL A 56 18.09 -3.51 9.55
C VAL A 56 19.19 -3.67 8.51
N TYR A 57 20.37 -3.15 8.83
CA TYR A 57 21.58 -3.36 8.04
C TYR A 57 22.10 -4.80 8.29
N THR A 58 21.31 -5.82 7.92
CA THR A 58 21.60 -7.24 8.22
C THR A 58 22.37 -7.94 7.10
N CYS A 59 22.98 -7.21 6.16
CA CYS A 59 23.95 -7.84 5.27
C CYS A 59 25.28 -8.02 5.98
N GLY A 60 25.38 -9.17 6.64
CA GLY A 60 26.55 -9.61 7.36
C GLY A 60 26.43 -10.97 8.06
N THR A 61 25.37 -11.76 7.85
CA THR A 61 25.33 -13.15 8.31
C THR A 61 25.06 -14.08 7.15
N THR A 62 26.11 -14.45 6.43
CA THR A 62 26.13 -15.75 5.76
C THR A 62 26.05 -16.82 6.83
N GLU A 63 24.87 -17.38 7.08
CA GLU A 63 24.77 -18.71 7.67
C GLU A 63 23.63 -19.50 7.01
N SER A 64 24.06 -20.52 6.26
CA SER A 64 23.35 -21.71 5.76
C SER A 64 22.47 -21.59 4.52
#